data_AF-A0A3C1FF92-F1
#
_entry.id   AF-A0A3C1FF92-F1
#
_cell.length_a   1.000
_cell.length_b   1.000
_cell.length_c   1.000
_cell.angle_alpha   90.00
_cell.angle_beta   90.00
_cell.angle_gamma   90.00
#
_symmetry.space_group_name_H-M   'P 1'
#
loop_
_entity.id
_entity.type
_entity.pdbx_description
1 polymer ?
#
loop_
_entity_poly.entity_id
_entity_poly.type
_entity_poly.pdbx_seq_one_letter_code
_entity_poly.pdbx_strand_id
1 'polypeptide(L)' 'MLVEFDHEAITAEGYDLTTPVIVTNTRDFAELGDIKAGPVTAGQPLYLAIATSQTATV' A
#
# COMPACT_ATOMS: atom_id res chain seq x y z
N MET A 1 -15.27 1.86 0.40
CA MET A 1 -14.47 3.10 0.24
C MET A 1 -13.91 3.50 1.60
N LEU A 2 -12.72 4.12 1.62
CA LEU A 2 -12.10 4.62 2.85
C LEU A 2 -12.24 6.15 2.95
N VAL A 3 -11.83 6.87 1.90
CA VAL A 3 -11.80 8.33 1.83
C VAL A 3 -11.85 8.79 0.37
N GLU A 4 -12.33 10.01 0.13
CA GLU A 4 -12.37 10.70 -1.17
C GLU A 4 -11.59 12.02 -1.09
N PHE A 5 -10.97 12.42 -2.20
CA PHE A 5 -10.14 13.63 -2.29
C PHE A 5 -10.52 14.45 -3.53
N ASP A 6 -10.44 15.77 -3.42
CA ASP A 6 -10.50 16.68 -4.56
C ASP A 6 -9.10 16.84 -5.17
N HIS A 7 -8.83 16.08 -6.23
CA HIS A 7 -7.53 16.08 -6.89
C HIS A 7 -7.18 17.43 -7.53
N GLU A 8 -8.17 18.15 -8.06
CA GLU A 8 -7.94 19.42 -8.75
C GLU A 8 -7.54 20.51 -7.76
N ALA A 9 -8.23 20.60 -6.62
CA ALA A 9 -7.90 21.56 -5.57
C ALA A 9 -6.50 21.32 -4.99
N ILE A 10 -6.14 20.06 -4.69
CA ILE A 10 -4.82 19.72 -4.14
C ILE A 10 -3.69 20.06 -5.13
N THR A 11 -3.93 19.78 -6.42
CA THR A 11 -2.98 20.12 -7.49
C THR A 11 -2.81 21.63 -7.63
N ALA A 12 -3.91 22.41 -7.55
CA ALA A 12 -3.89 23.86 -7.68
C ALA A 12 -3.12 24.55 -6.55
N GLU A 13 -3.17 24.01 -5.34
CA GLU A 13 -2.40 24.48 -4.19
C GLU A 13 -0.92 24.07 -4.25
N GLY A 14 -0.53 23.22 -5.21
CA GLY A 14 0.87 22.82 -5.43
C GLY A 14 1.40 21.81 -4.40
N TYR A 15 0.52 21.05 -3.74
CA TYR A 15 0.94 19.97 -2.85
C TYR A 15 1.48 18.76 -3.61
N ASP A 16 2.36 18.00 -2.95
CA ASP A 16 2.83 16.71 -3.46
C ASP A 16 1.66 15.71 -3.45
N LEU A 17 1.41 15.09 -4.60
CA LEU A 17 0.37 14.08 -4.80
C LEU A 17 0.85 12.66 -4.48
N THR A 18 2.13 12.51 -4.12
CA THR A 18 2.71 11.24 -3.71
C THR A 18 2.01 10.73 -2.45
N THR A 19 1.25 9.65 -2.60
CA THR A 19 0.54 9.00 -1.50
C THR A 19 1.23 7.67 -1.16
N PRO A 20 2.09 7.61 -0.12
CA PRO A 20 2.80 6.39 0.22
C PRO A 20 1.85 5.36 0.86
N VAL A 21 1.97 4.10 0.46
CA VAL A 21 1.31 2.98 1.14
C VAL A 21 2.39 2.14 1.80
N ILE A 22 2.33 2.03 3.14
CA ILE A 22 3.43 1.52 3.97
C ILE A 22 2.93 0.34 4.82
N VAL A 23 3.68 -0.76 4.81
CA VAL A 23 3.50 -1.86 5.75
C VAL A 23 4.29 -1.56 7.03
N THR A 24 3.60 -1.33 8.14
CA THR A 24 4.22 -0.94 9.42
C THR A 24 4.54 -2.13 10.33
N ASN A 25 3.95 -3.30 10.06
CA ASN A 25 4.12 -4.55 10.81
C ASN A 25 4.91 -5.60 10.03
N THR A 26 6.02 -5.20 9.41
CA THR A 26 6.84 -6.08 8.55
C THR A 26 7.29 -7.39 9.21
N ARG A 27 7.39 -7.42 10.55
CA ARG A 27 7.73 -8.63 11.32
C ARG A 27 6.74 -9.79 11.15
N ASP A 28 5.50 -9.50 10.76
CA ASP A 28 4.43 -10.50 10.60
C ASP A 28 4.49 -11.17 9.21
N PHE A 29 5.39 -10.71 8.34
CA PHE A 29 5.53 -11.16 6.97
C PHE A 29 6.92 -11.77 6.75
N ALA A 30 6.94 -13.01 6.24
CA ALA A 30 8.17 -13.69 5.86
C ALA A 30 8.80 -13.07 4.61
N GLU A 31 7.98 -12.50 3.73
CA GLU A 31 8.39 -11.91 2.47
C GLU A 31 7.52 -10.71 2.10
N LEU A 32 8.16 -9.66 1.59
CA LEU A 32 7.53 -8.51 0.93
C LEU A 32 8.21 -8.32 -0.43
N GLY A 33 7.43 -8.29 -1.51
CA GLY A 33 7.97 -8.31 -2.87
C GLY A 33 6.98 -7.85 -3.94
N ASP A 34 7.32 -8.11 -5.20
CA ASP A 34 6.50 -7.83 -6.39
C ASP A 34 5.86 -6.43 -6.40
N ILE A 35 6.69 -5.42 -6.15
CA ILE A 35 6.23 -4.02 -6.16
C ILE A 35 5.78 -3.68 -7.57
N LYS A 36 4.50 -3.32 -7.70
CA LYS A 36 3.92 -2.97 -8.99
C LYS A 36 4.50 -1.65 -9.48
N ALA A 37 4.98 -1.66 -10.73
CA ALA A 37 5.49 -0.49 -11.41
C ALA A 37 4.49 0.02 -12.48
N GLY A 38 4.45 1.34 -12.67
CA GLY A 38 3.59 1.99 -13.64
C GLY A 38 2.19 2.32 -13.10
N PRO A 39 1.24 2.68 -13.99
CA PRO A 39 -0.10 3.08 -13.59
C PRO A 39 -0.87 1.95 -12.90
N VAL A 40 -1.62 2.30 -11.85
CA VAL A 40 -2.50 1.39 -11.11
C VAL A 40 -3.88 1.99 -10.98
N THR A 41 -4.91 1.14 -10.83
CA THR A 41 -6.28 1.57 -10.56
C THR A 41 -6.70 1.15 -9.16
N ALA A 42 -7.70 1.85 -8.59
CA ALA A 42 -8.24 1.51 -7.29
C ALA A 42 -8.69 0.03 -7.24
N GLY A 43 -8.35 -0.64 -6.13
CA GLY A 43 -8.63 -2.06 -5.94
C GLY A 43 -7.58 -3.02 -6.52
N GLN A 44 -6.60 -2.52 -7.27
CA GLN A 44 -5.48 -3.38 -7.72
C GLN A 44 -4.45 -3.60 -6.60
N PRO A 45 -3.87 -4.81 -6.50
CA PRO A 45 -2.76 -5.07 -5.59
C PRO A 45 -1.52 -4.21 -5.91
N LEU A 46 -0.83 -3.74 -4.86
CA LEU A 46 0.39 -2.90 -4.97
C LEU A 46 1.70 -3.66 -4.73
N TYR A 47 1.67 -4.67 -3.85
CA TYR A 47 2.82 -5.50 -3.49
C TYR A 47 2.32 -6.86 -3.00
N LEU A 48 3.19 -7.87 -3.09
CA LEU A 48 3.01 -9.18 -2.48
C LEU A 48 3.47 -9.13 -1.02
N ALA A 49 2.70 -9.76 -0.13
CA ALA A 49 3.07 -9.97 1.27
C ALA A 49 2.73 -11.40 1.69
N ILE A 50 3.74 -12.17 2.08
CA ILE A 50 3.58 -13.55 2.54
C ILE A 50 3.64 -13.55 4.05
N ALA A 51 2.51 -13.86 4.70
CA ALA A 51 2.45 -13.93 6.16
C ALA A 51 3.35 -15.06 6.69
N THR A 52 4.04 -14.82 7.81
CA THR A 52 4.71 -15.90 8.52
C THR A 52 3.64 -16.89 8.99
N SER A 53 3.74 -18.16 8.59
CA SER A 53 2.84 -19.19 9.12
C SER A 53 3.09 -19.33 10.62
N GLN A 54 2.16 -18.84 11.43
CA GLN A 54 2.25 -18.97 12.88
C GLN A 54 2.13 -20.45 13.24
N THR A 55 3.25 -21.09 13.58
CA THR A 55 3.20 -22.40 14.21
C THR A 55 2.74 -22.16 15.65
N ALA A 56 1.47 -22.42 15.92
CA ALA A 56 0.95 -22.43 17.28
C ALA A 56 1.59 -23.62 18.01
N THR A 57 2.58 -23.36 18.86
CA THR A 57 3.08 -24.38 19.79
C THR A 57 2.02 -24.56 20.87
N VAL A 58 1.45 -25.78 20.91
CA VAL A 58 0.54 -26.28 21.95
C VAL A 58 1.25 -26.52 23.28
#